data_AF-A0A931XZV7-F1
#
_entry.id   AF-A0A931XZV7-F1
#
_cell.length_a   1.000
_cell.length_b   1.000
_cell.length_c   1.000
_cell.angle_alpha   90.00
_cell.angle_beta   90.00
_cell.angle_gamma   90.00
#
_symmetry.space_group_name_H-M   'P 1'
#
loop_
_entity.id
_entity.type
_entity.pdbx_description
1 polymer ?
#
loop_
_entity_poly.entity_id
_entity_poly.type
_entity_poly.pdbx_seq_one_letter_code
_entity_poly.pdbx_strand_id
1 'polypeptide(L)'
;MHATRLGIASWRVALAIGCIVFAALAVRGGPETLGLAAFGLSLAILLVWSGVRAPNAACEEDSLEAGADGITFGAKRFPISQLRRARVVPMDGWIFLDIRRGQLRPPLRFRMTSADDAGLIVEQLRLDSRRVRDSFRLTLRVLHTHAFHFGLNLVTNFAFAFGGWAGGGLVCSAYALAALASAANRVDVGPDGVCVRRFFRTMHLPLSSIRQATVAEERRGGVLVRVAHDGGWPLELWMSEWDAGAFRTRIAEITRERDAVPNANAEHLLAGRKAAELRTLGDRPETFRQTGIDRETLLRIVETPSTPAPIRARAAVVLSASDDEARARLRAVAEHSTIPPLRVVLERVDADDGALDEALQDLDRASA
;
A
#
# COMPACT_ATOMS: atom_id res chain seq x y z
N MET A 1 -27.13 3.59 18.35
CA MET A 1 -26.58 4.15 17.09
C MET A 1 -26.20 5.65 17.11
N HIS A 2 -26.26 6.38 18.25
CA HIS A 2 -25.92 7.82 18.31
C HIS A 2 -24.54 8.17 18.90
N ALA A 3 -23.81 7.21 19.47
CA ALA A 3 -22.56 7.51 20.19
C ALA A 3 -21.33 7.83 19.31
N THR A 4 -21.29 7.37 18.04
CA THR A 4 -20.08 7.47 17.20
C THR A 4 -19.96 8.76 16.38
N ARG A 5 -21.07 9.43 16.03
CA ARG A 5 -21.00 10.74 15.35
C ARG A 5 -20.62 11.90 16.30
N LEU A 6 -20.92 11.75 17.60
CA LEU A 6 -20.51 12.72 18.63
C LEU A 6 -18.99 12.72 18.86
N GLY A 7 -18.31 11.59 18.71
CA GLY A 7 -16.86 11.47 18.97
C GLY A 7 -15.96 12.20 17.96
N ILE A 8 -16.35 12.28 16.68
CA ILE A 8 -15.54 12.94 15.64
C ILE A 8 -15.76 14.47 15.65
N ALA A 9 -16.97 14.93 15.98
CA ALA A 9 -17.26 16.34 16.12
C ALA A 9 -16.66 16.91 17.43
N SER A 10 -16.66 16.14 18.51
CA SER A 10 -16.17 16.59 19.82
C SER A 10 -14.67 16.86 19.86
N TRP A 11 -13.82 16.09 19.15
CA TRP A 11 -12.38 16.34 19.17
C TRP A 11 -11.98 17.57 18.35
N ARG A 12 -12.68 17.87 17.25
CA ARG A 12 -12.44 19.10 16.48
C ARG A 12 -12.81 20.33 17.30
N VAL A 13 -13.91 20.24 18.03
CA VAL A 13 -14.34 21.29 18.97
C VAL A 13 -13.36 21.42 20.14
N ALA A 14 -12.89 20.32 20.72
CA ALA A 14 -11.89 20.35 21.79
C ALA A 14 -10.54 20.92 21.33
N LEU A 15 -10.08 20.55 20.12
CA LEU A 15 -8.86 21.10 19.52
C LEU A 15 -9.01 22.59 19.23
N ALA A 16 -10.16 23.00 18.67
CA ALA A 16 -10.45 24.42 18.40
C ALA A 16 -10.51 25.24 19.70
N ILE A 17 -11.18 24.74 20.74
CA ILE A 17 -11.21 25.37 22.05
C ILE A 17 -9.80 25.44 22.65
N GLY A 18 -9.00 24.37 22.54
CA GLY A 18 -7.60 24.36 22.99
C GLY A 18 -6.75 25.41 22.28
N CYS A 19 -6.88 25.55 20.96
CA CYS A 19 -6.19 26.59 20.18
C CYS A 19 -6.66 28.01 20.54
N ILE A 20 -7.96 28.21 20.80
CA ILE A 20 -8.53 29.50 21.20
C ILE A 20 -8.05 29.91 22.60
N VAL A 21 -8.07 28.97 23.56
CA VAL A 21 -7.55 29.19 24.92
C VAL A 21 -6.05 29.47 24.89
N PHE A 22 -5.29 28.74 24.05
CA PHE A 22 -3.88 28.99 23.81
C PHE A 22 -3.62 30.40 23.27
N ALA A 23 -4.35 30.82 22.23
CA ALA A 23 -4.23 32.16 21.66
C ALA A 23 -4.60 33.26 22.67
N ALA A 24 -5.62 33.05 23.49
CA ALA A 24 -6.03 34.00 24.52
C ALA A 24 -4.99 34.14 25.64
N LEU A 25 -4.36 33.03 26.06
CA LEU A 25 -3.28 33.04 27.04
C LEU A 25 -2.01 33.68 26.48
N ALA A 26 -1.71 33.43 25.21
CA ALA A 26 -0.57 34.00 24.49
C ALA A 26 -0.63 35.54 24.37
N VAL A 27 -1.83 36.11 24.19
CA VAL A 27 -2.02 37.57 24.09
C VAL A 27 -1.90 38.27 25.45
N ARG A 28 -2.20 37.57 26.54
CA ARG A 28 -2.39 38.19 27.86
C ARG A 28 -1.22 38.01 28.82
N GLY A 29 -0.35 37.03 28.58
CA GLY A 29 0.77 36.74 29.46
C GLY A 29 2.12 37.07 28.84
N GLY A 30 3.10 37.40 29.70
CA GLY A 30 4.46 37.67 29.29
C GLY A 30 5.17 36.44 28.67
N PRO A 31 6.41 36.60 28.19
CA PRO A 31 7.16 35.56 27.47
C PRO A 31 7.24 34.20 28.19
N GLU A 32 7.15 34.18 29.51
CA GLU A 32 7.16 32.96 30.32
C GLU A 32 5.87 32.12 30.19
N THR A 33 4.71 32.77 30.07
CA THR A 33 3.41 32.08 29.94
C THR A 33 3.18 31.47 28.56
N LEU A 34 3.80 32.06 27.53
CA LEU A 34 3.76 31.56 26.16
C LEU A 34 4.43 30.18 26.04
N GLY A 35 5.51 29.91 26.80
CA GLY A 35 6.16 28.60 26.85
C GLY A 35 5.27 27.51 27.47
N LEU A 36 4.63 27.82 28.60
CA LEU A 36 3.70 26.93 29.29
C LEU A 36 2.47 26.60 28.43
N ALA A 37 1.96 27.60 27.73
CA ALA A 37 0.85 27.43 26.79
C ALA A 37 1.27 26.52 25.61
N ALA A 38 2.49 26.69 25.08
CA ALA A 38 2.94 25.94 23.90
C ALA A 38 3.18 24.46 24.24
N PHE A 39 3.71 24.21 25.44
CA PHE A 39 3.80 22.87 26.03
C PHE A 39 2.41 22.24 26.20
N GLY A 40 1.45 22.98 26.78
CA GLY A 40 0.07 22.52 26.98
C GLY A 40 -0.63 22.16 25.66
N LEU A 41 -0.50 22.99 24.63
CA LEU A 41 -1.07 22.73 23.30
C LEU A 41 -0.41 21.50 22.64
N SER A 42 0.91 21.37 22.74
CA SER A 42 1.65 20.22 22.20
C SER A 42 1.22 18.93 22.87
N LEU A 43 1.09 18.93 24.21
CA LEU A 43 0.62 17.78 24.98
C LEU A 43 -0.84 17.43 24.66
N ALA A 44 -1.72 18.43 24.50
CA ALA A 44 -3.11 18.22 24.12
C ALA A 44 -3.22 17.62 22.71
N ILE A 45 -2.46 18.13 21.73
CA ILE A 45 -2.39 17.54 20.38
C ILE A 45 -1.91 16.09 20.46
N LEU A 46 -0.90 15.80 21.27
CA LEU A 46 -0.32 14.46 21.41
C LEU A 46 -1.28 13.47 22.09
N LEU A 47 -2.00 13.90 23.12
CA LEU A 47 -3.06 13.14 23.79
C LEU A 47 -4.28 12.92 22.88
N VAL A 48 -4.67 13.93 22.11
CA VAL A 48 -5.72 13.79 21.10
C VAL A 48 -5.26 12.83 20.00
N TRP A 49 -4.03 12.95 19.52
CA TRP A 49 -3.52 12.09 18.45
C TRP A 49 -3.32 10.64 18.90
N SER A 50 -2.93 10.41 20.16
CA SER A 50 -2.83 9.07 20.76
C SER A 50 -4.20 8.46 21.04
N GLY A 51 -5.14 9.25 21.58
CA GLY A 51 -6.53 8.82 21.83
C GLY A 51 -7.35 8.59 20.56
N VAL A 52 -7.15 9.40 19.52
CA VAL A 52 -7.81 9.26 18.21
C VAL A 52 -7.26 8.06 17.42
N ARG A 53 -6.05 7.59 17.75
CA ARG A 53 -5.43 6.41 17.10
C ARG A 53 -5.60 5.09 17.83
N ALA A 54 -6.09 5.08 19.07
CA ALA A 54 -6.59 3.86 19.68
C ALA A 54 -7.93 3.53 19.00
N PRO A 55 -7.98 2.60 18.03
CA PRO A 55 -9.24 2.22 17.45
C PRO A 55 -9.93 1.35 18.48
N ASN A 56 -10.69 1.98 19.38
CA ASN A 56 -11.79 1.29 20.05
C ASN A 56 -12.88 1.05 19.01
N ALA A 57 -12.58 0.26 17.99
CA ALA A 57 -13.59 -0.38 17.19
C ALA A 57 -14.24 -1.39 18.15
N ALA A 58 -15.38 -1.03 18.72
CA ALA A 58 -16.21 -1.99 19.41
C ALA A 58 -16.41 -3.17 18.45
N CYS A 59 -15.92 -4.34 18.85
CA CYS A 59 -16.14 -5.56 18.09
C CYS A 59 -17.62 -5.89 18.27
N GLU A 60 -18.42 -5.60 17.25
CA GLU A 60 -19.81 -6.00 17.19
C GLU A 60 -19.81 -7.44 16.68
N GLU A 61 -20.41 -8.35 17.45
CA GLU A 61 -20.59 -9.75 17.06
C GLU A 61 -22.03 -9.88 16.55
N ASP A 62 -22.18 -10.26 15.27
CA ASP A 62 -23.48 -10.36 14.61
C ASP A 62 -23.39 -11.37 13.45
N SER A 63 -24.54 -11.82 12.96
CA SER A 63 -24.61 -12.73 11.81
C SER A 63 -24.23 -12.01 10.52
N LEU A 64 -23.34 -12.64 9.75
CA LEU A 64 -22.92 -12.20 8.43
C LEU A 64 -23.58 -13.09 7.37
N GLU A 65 -24.43 -12.49 6.54
CA GLU A 65 -25.06 -13.17 5.41
C GLU A 65 -24.57 -12.52 4.11
N ALA A 66 -24.19 -13.35 3.13
CA ALA A 66 -23.81 -12.90 1.80
C ALA A 66 -24.82 -13.43 0.77
N GLY A 67 -25.18 -12.58 -0.18
CA GLY A 67 -26.07 -12.93 -1.29
C GLY A 67 -25.68 -12.19 -2.56
N ALA A 68 -26.37 -12.49 -3.66
CA ALA A 68 -26.10 -11.89 -4.97
C ALA A 68 -26.17 -10.34 -4.96
N ASP A 69 -27.00 -9.78 -4.07
CA ASP A 69 -27.21 -8.34 -3.96
C ASP A 69 -26.22 -7.62 -3.03
N GLY A 70 -25.34 -8.35 -2.32
CA GLY A 70 -24.38 -7.80 -1.38
C GLY A 70 -24.33 -8.55 -0.05
N ILE A 71 -24.06 -7.83 1.04
CA ILE A 71 -23.80 -8.40 2.36
C ILE A 71 -24.69 -7.76 3.41
N THR A 72 -25.23 -8.56 4.31
CA THR A 72 -25.93 -8.13 5.52
C THR A 72 -25.11 -8.51 6.75
N PHE A 73 -24.90 -7.55 7.64
CA PHE A 73 -24.26 -7.75 8.94
C PHE A 73 -25.17 -7.15 10.01
N GLY A 74 -25.88 -8.00 10.72
CA GLY A 74 -27.00 -7.57 11.56
C GLY A 74 -28.04 -6.79 10.76
N ALA A 75 -28.41 -5.61 11.27
CA ALA A 75 -29.34 -4.71 10.59
C ALA A 75 -28.71 -3.90 9.43
N LYS A 76 -27.41 -4.01 9.18
CA LYS A 76 -26.70 -3.20 8.17
C LYS A 76 -26.61 -3.96 6.85
N ARG A 77 -27.10 -3.35 5.76
CA ARG A 77 -26.97 -3.89 4.39
C ARG A 77 -25.94 -3.10 3.59
N PHE A 78 -25.04 -3.83 2.94
CA PHE A 78 -24.01 -3.30 2.05
C PHE A 78 -24.24 -3.85 0.64
N PRO A 79 -24.82 -3.07 -0.29
CA PRO A 79 -25.12 -3.55 -1.62
C PRO A 79 -23.84 -3.82 -2.43
N ILE A 80 -23.88 -4.83 -3.30
CA ILE A 80 -22.72 -5.27 -4.10
C ILE A 80 -22.10 -4.14 -4.93
N SER A 81 -22.89 -3.16 -5.38
CA SER A 81 -22.42 -1.97 -6.09
C SER A 81 -21.47 -1.10 -5.26
N GLN A 82 -21.53 -1.17 -3.93
CA GLN A 82 -20.61 -0.50 -3.03
C GLN A 82 -19.37 -1.34 -2.72
N LEU A 83 -19.46 -2.65 -2.91
CA LEU A 83 -18.38 -3.59 -2.66
C LEU A 83 -17.51 -3.65 -3.92
N ARG A 84 -16.21 -3.50 -3.73
CA ARG A 84 -15.27 -3.52 -4.86
C ARG A 84 -14.38 -4.74 -4.82
N ARG A 85 -13.97 -5.14 -3.62
CA ARG A 85 -12.98 -6.20 -3.40
C ARG A 85 -13.25 -6.85 -2.06
N ALA A 86 -13.06 -8.16 -1.99
CA ALA A 86 -13.06 -8.92 -0.75
C ALA A 86 -11.81 -9.79 -0.71
N ARG A 87 -11.29 -9.99 0.50
CA ARG A 87 -10.10 -10.79 0.72
C ARG A 87 -10.22 -11.60 2.00
N VAL A 88 -9.82 -12.86 1.92
CA VAL A 88 -9.61 -13.74 3.06
C VAL A 88 -8.17 -13.58 3.56
N VAL A 89 -8.02 -13.27 4.84
CA VAL A 89 -6.73 -13.13 5.52
C VAL A 89 -6.68 -14.17 6.64
N PRO A 90 -5.88 -15.24 6.50
CA PRO A 90 -5.67 -16.18 7.58
C PRO A 90 -4.79 -15.53 8.67
N MET A 91 -5.15 -15.75 9.92
CA MET A 91 -4.40 -15.39 11.12
C MET A 91 -4.31 -16.60 12.04
N ASP A 92 -3.41 -16.57 13.03
CA ASP A 92 -3.24 -17.70 13.94
C ASP A 92 -4.51 -17.91 14.79
N GLY A 93 -5.25 -18.97 14.43
CA GLY A 93 -6.51 -19.37 15.08
C GLY A 93 -7.79 -18.69 14.55
N TRP A 94 -7.72 -17.80 13.56
CA TRP A 94 -8.88 -17.06 13.03
C TRP A 94 -8.72 -16.73 11.55
N ILE A 95 -9.83 -16.50 10.85
CA ILE A 95 -9.84 -15.95 9.50
C ILE A 95 -10.48 -14.57 9.54
N PHE A 96 -10.01 -13.67 8.69
CA PHE A 96 -10.70 -12.41 8.49
C PHE A 96 -11.09 -12.17 7.05
N LEU A 97 -12.27 -11.59 6.88
CA LEU A 97 -12.78 -11.12 5.59
C LEU A 97 -12.67 -9.60 5.55
N ASP A 98 -11.73 -9.08 4.76
CA ASP A 98 -11.55 -7.63 4.51
C ASP A 98 -12.29 -7.26 3.22
N ILE A 99 -13.30 -6.39 3.33
CA ILE A 99 -14.11 -5.95 2.20
C ILE A 99 -13.96 -4.46 2.01
N ARG A 100 -13.35 -4.11 0.87
CA ARG A 100 -13.17 -2.72 0.47
C ARG A 100 -14.43 -2.19 -0.20
N ARG A 101 -14.92 -1.10 0.38
CA ARG A 101 -15.99 -0.29 -0.19
C ARG A 101 -15.39 0.80 -1.09
N GLY A 102 -16.08 1.16 -2.17
CA GLY A 102 -15.61 2.13 -3.16
C GLY A 102 -15.14 3.47 -2.56
N GLN A 103 -16.06 4.42 -2.38
CA GLN A 103 -15.72 5.74 -1.81
C GLN A 103 -15.74 5.78 -0.27
N LEU A 104 -16.20 4.70 0.36
CA LEU A 104 -16.47 4.69 1.79
C LEU A 104 -15.29 4.05 2.53
N ARG A 105 -14.53 4.87 3.26
CA ARG A 105 -13.53 4.42 4.24
C ARG A 105 -14.13 4.52 5.64
N PRO A 106 -13.82 3.61 6.59
CA PRO A 106 -12.84 2.50 6.52
C PRO A 106 -13.38 1.21 5.84
N PRO A 107 -12.51 0.23 5.51
CA PRO A 107 -12.94 -1.10 5.04
C PRO A 107 -13.77 -1.84 6.10
N LEU A 108 -14.62 -2.77 5.65
CA LEU A 108 -15.33 -3.69 6.53
C LEU A 108 -14.41 -4.86 6.85
N ARG A 109 -14.33 -5.24 8.12
CA ARG A 109 -13.49 -6.35 8.59
C ARG A 109 -14.35 -7.27 9.42
N PHE A 110 -14.49 -8.51 8.97
CA PHE A 110 -15.25 -9.55 9.68
C PHE A 110 -14.29 -10.60 10.20
N ARG A 111 -14.40 -10.93 11.48
CA ARG A 111 -13.69 -12.07 12.08
C ARG A 111 -14.54 -13.32 11.85
N MET A 112 -13.91 -14.38 11.35
CA MET A 112 -14.52 -15.65 11.00
C MET A 112 -13.70 -16.79 11.59
N THR A 113 -14.35 -17.90 11.88
CA THR A 113 -13.72 -19.11 12.44
C THR A 113 -13.31 -20.12 11.35
N SER A 114 -13.93 -20.03 10.17
CA SER A 114 -13.73 -20.95 9.04
C SER A 114 -13.21 -20.22 7.80
N ALA A 115 -12.17 -20.80 7.17
CA ALA A 115 -11.61 -20.30 5.92
C ALA A 115 -12.53 -20.61 4.73
N ASP A 116 -13.23 -21.75 4.77
CA ASP A 116 -14.15 -22.19 3.73
C ASP A 116 -15.36 -21.25 3.66
N ASP A 117 -15.89 -20.84 4.81
CA ASP A 117 -17.01 -19.89 4.87
C ASP A 117 -16.61 -18.53 4.29
N ALA A 118 -15.39 -18.06 4.60
CA ALA A 118 -14.87 -16.81 4.05
C ALA A 118 -14.66 -16.92 2.53
N GLY A 119 -14.20 -18.07 2.04
CA GLY A 119 -14.06 -18.37 0.61
C GLY A 119 -15.39 -18.35 -0.12
N LEU A 120 -16.40 -19.03 0.42
CA LEU A 120 -17.78 -19.05 -0.12
C LEU A 120 -18.37 -17.64 -0.21
N ILE A 121 -18.16 -16.80 0.80
CA ILE A 121 -18.62 -15.41 0.75
C ILE A 121 -17.93 -14.64 -0.40
N VAL A 122 -16.62 -14.77 -0.56
CA VAL A 122 -15.89 -14.09 -1.66
C VAL A 122 -16.39 -14.56 -3.02
N GLU A 123 -16.62 -15.86 -3.18
CA GLU A 123 -17.13 -16.48 -4.41
C GLU A 123 -18.55 -16.01 -4.74
N GLN A 124 -19.45 -16.03 -3.76
CA GLN A 124 -20.84 -15.56 -3.92
C GLN A 124 -20.91 -14.09 -4.32
N LEU A 125 -20.01 -13.26 -3.82
CA LEU A 125 -19.93 -11.85 -4.17
C LEU A 125 -19.28 -11.60 -5.54
N ARG A 126 -18.73 -12.64 -6.19
CA ARG A 126 -18.00 -12.56 -7.46
C ARG A 126 -16.93 -11.46 -7.46
N LEU A 127 -16.27 -11.27 -6.33
CA LEU A 127 -15.24 -10.24 -6.19
C LEU A 127 -13.90 -10.83 -6.62
N ASP A 128 -13.25 -10.18 -7.60
CA ASP A 128 -11.96 -10.63 -8.13
C ASP A 128 -10.86 -10.51 -7.06
N SER A 129 -10.37 -11.65 -6.59
CA SER A 129 -9.30 -11.76 -5.60
C SER A 129 -7.90 -11.69 -6.21
N ARG A 130 -7.76 -11.91 -7.52
CA ARG A 130 -6.44 -12.07 -8.17
C ARG A 130 -5.79 -10.72 -8.52
N ARG A 131 -6.59 -9.72 -8.88
CA ARG A 131 -6.11 -8.38 -9.32
C ARG A 131 -6.01 -7.36 -8.18
N VAL A 132 -5.54 -7.77 -7.00
CA VAL A 132 -5.50 -6.88 -5.84
C VAL A 132 -4.09 -6.34 -5.58
N ARG A 133 -3.98 -5.00 -5.66
CA ARG A 133 -2.89 -4.23 -5.03
C ARG A 133 -3.28 -3.98 -3.58
N ASP A 134 -2.57 -4.61 -2.67
CA ASP A 134 -2.71 -4.37 -1.25
C ASP A 134 -1.89 -3.17 -0.83
N SER A 135 -2.39 -2.45 0.17
CA SER A 135 -1.73 -1.27 0.71
C SER A 135 -1.76 -1.36 2.22
N PHE A 136 -0.61 -1.68 2.79
CA PHE A 136 -0.38 -1.77 4.21
C PHE A 136 0.17 -0.44 4.71
N ARG A 137 -0.25 -0.04 5.91
CA ARG A 137 0.38 1.07 6.62
C ARG A 137 1.43 0.49 7.54
N LEU A 138 2.63 1.04 7.49
CA LEU A 138 3.65 0.67 8.46
C LEU A 138 3.35 1.37 9.77
N THR A 139 3.26 0.59 10.84
CA THR A 139 3.07 1.14 12.19
C THR A 139 4.43 1.59 12.66
N LEU A 140 4.61 2.91 12.83
CA LEU A 140 5.79 3.35 13.55
C LEU A 140 5.69 3.00 15.02
N ARG A 141 6.78 2.43 15.51
CA ARG A 141 7.03 1.97 16.86
C ARG A 141 6.57 2.99 17.90
N VAL A 142 5.40 2.77 18.51
CA VAL A 142 4.82 3.61 19.58
C VAL A 142 5.77 3.77 20.77
N LEU A 143 6.61 2.76 21.06
CA LEU A 143 7.62 2.86 22.12
C LEU A 143 8.78 3.80 21.76
N HIS A 144 9.16 3.85 20.47
CA HIS A 144 10.08 4.88 20.00
C HIS A 144 9.36 6.23 20.01
N THR A 145 8.09 6.29 19.63
CA THR A 145 7.29 7.51 19.72
C THR A 145 7.25 8.05 21.16
N HIS A 146 7.05 7.22 22.19
CA HIS A 146 7.08 7.67 23.60
C HIS A 146 8.48 8.04 24.11
N ALA A 147 9.51 7.23 23.87
CA ALA A 147 10.88 7.56 24.29
C ALA A 147 11.43 8.77 23.53
N PHE A 148 11.05 8.91 22.26
CA PHE A 148 11.34 10.06 21.41
C PHE A 148 10.56 11.29 21.87
N HIS A 149 9.26 11.20 22.19
CA HIS A 149 8.49 12.30 22.77
C HIS A 149 9.03 12.71 24.15
N PHE A 150 9.49 11.76 24.96
CA PHE A 150 10.08 12.02 26.26
C PHE A 150 11.43 12.74 26.12
N GLY A 151 12.34 12.20 25.31
CA GLY A 151 13.62 12.85 24.99
C GLY A 151 13.43 14.21 24.32
N LEU A 152 12.41 14.36 23.47
CA LEU A 152 12.05 15.62 22.83
C LEU A 152 11.50 16.63 23.83
N ASN A 153 10.63 16.23 24.76
CA ASN A 153 10.18 17.13 25.83
C ASN A 153 11.37 17.63 26.64
N LEU A 154 12.33 16.76 26.93
CA LEU A 154 13.54 17.12 27.65
C LEU A 154 14.40 18.12 26.85
N VAL A 155 14.62 17.89 25.55
CA VAL A 155 15.40 18.77 24.66
C VAL A 155 14.67 20.09 24.36
N THR A 156 13.34 20.08 24.21
CA THR A 156 12.54 21.29 23.94
C THR A 156 12.50 22.18 25.16
N ASN A 157 12.29 21.62 26.36
CA ASN A 157 12.38 22.36 27.61
C ASN A 157 13.79 22.93 27.82
N PHE A 158 14.83 22.16 27.46
CA PHE A 158 16.22 22.62 27.52
C PHE A 158 16.50 23.76 26.52
N ALA A 159 16.03 23.63 25.27
CA ALA A 159 16.21 24.65 24.23
C ALA A 159 15.47 25.95 24.56
N PHE A 160 14.29 25.86 25.18
CA PHE A 160 13.57 27.04 25.70
C PHE A 160 14.30 27.69 26.87
N ALA A 161 14.86 26.88 27.79
CA ALA A 161 15.59 27.39 28.95
C ALA A 161 16.89 28.13 28.58
N PHE A 162 17.57 27.73 27.49
CA PHE A 162 18.91 28.25 27.16
C PHE A 162 18.99 29.05 25.84
N GLY A 163 18.08 28.86 24.89
CA GLY A 163 18.14 29.47 23.55
C GLY A 163 16.96 30.38 23.18
N GLY A 164 16.00 30.56 24.10
CA GLY A 164 14.78 31.32 23.85
C GLY A 164 13.94 30.77 22.68
N TRP A 165 13.10 31.63 22.10
CA TRP A 165 12.13 31.29 21.05
C TRP A 165 12.75 30.67 19.79
N ALA A 166 13.97 31.09 19.43
CA ALA A 166 14.68 30.57 18.27
C ALA A 166 15.09 29.10 18.45
N GLY A 167 15.52 28.70 19.66
CA GLY A 167 15.86 27.31 19.98
C GLY A 167 14.65 26.39 19.96
N GLY A 168 13.54 26.83 20.55
CA GLY A 168 12.27 26.09 20.56
C GLY A 168 11.72 25.83 19.15
N GLY A 169 11.73 26.85 18.28
CA GLY A 169 11.23 26.73 16.90
C GLY A 169 12.02 25.72 16.06
N LEU A 170 13.33 25.63 16.24
CA LEU A 170 14.20 24.72 15.50
C LEU A 170 13.96 23.25 15.91
N VAL A 171 13.78 22.99 17.22
CA VAL A 171 13.44 21.66 17.73
C VAL A 171 12.04 21.22 17.27
N CYS A 172 11.04 22.11 17.33
CA CYS A 172 9.70 21.82 16.83
C CYS A 172 9.68 21.54 15.32
N SER A 173 10.49 22.27 14.54
CA SER A 173 10.59 22.06 13.08
C SER A 173 11.28 20.74 12.75
N ALA A 174 12.40 20.42 13.41
CA ALA A 174 13.06 19.12 13.29
C ALA A 174 12.12 17.96 13.68
N TYR A 175 11.29 18.17 14.70
CA TYR A 175 10.27 17.22 15.12
C TYR A 175 9.16 17.04 14.09
N ALA A 176 8.60 18.13 13.56
CA ALA A 176 7.60 18.04 12.49
C ALA A 176 8.18 17.29 11.28
N LEU A 177 9.45 17.54 10.94
CA LEU A 177 10.16 16.83 9.87
C LEU A 177 10.34 15.34 10.19
N ALA A 178 10.77 14.98 11.41
CA ALA A 178 10.96 13.59 11.82
C ALA A 178 9.62 12.82 11.91
N ALA A 179 8.56 13.48 12.41
CA ALA A 179 7.21 12.97 12.45
C ALA A 179 6.62 12.78 11.04
N LEU A 180 6.87 13.71 10.11
CA LEU A 180 6.49 13.56 8.70
C LEU A 180 7.29 12.46 8.00
N ALA A 181 8.60 12.41 8.25
CA ALA A 181 9.51 11.38 7.72
C ALA A 181 9.11 9.96 8.15
N SER A 182 8.48 9.85 9.32
CA SER A 182 7.98 8.61 9.86
C SER A 182 6.52 8.31 9.45
N ALA A 183 5.63 9.30 9.51
CA ALA A 183 4.19 9.10 9.36
C ALA A 183 3.71 8.63 7.97
N ALA A 184 4.56 8.69 6.95
CA ALA A 184 4.19 8.38 5.55
C ALA A 184 4.83 7.09 5.02
N ASN A 185 4.89 6.05 5.83
CA ASN A 185 5.40 4.75 5.41
C ASN A 185 4.25 3.85 4.92
N ARG A 186 4.11 3.72 3.60
CA ARG A 186 3.12 2.86 2.93
C ARG A 186 3.83 1.72 2.23
N VAL A 187 3.35 0.50 2.42
CA VAL A 187 3.82 -0.66 1.68
C VAL A 187 2.70 -1.11 0.78
N ASP A 188 2.92 -1.02 -0.52
CA ASP A 188 2.01 -1.59 -1.50
C ASP A 188 2.57 -2.95 -1.95
N VAL A 189 1.77 -4.00 -1.82
CA VAL A 189 2.10 -5.33 -2.36
C VAL A 189 1.24 -5.53 -3.58
N GLY A 190 1.91 -5.57 -4.72
CA GLY A 190 1.30 -5.84 -6.00
C GLY A 190 1.66 -7.23 -6.49
N PRO A 191 1.07 -7.61 -7.61
CA PRO A 191 1.48 -8.81 -8.31
C PRO A 191 3.01 -8.78 -8.60
N ASP A 192 3.56 -7.62 -8.94
CA ASP A 192 4.94 -7.48 -9.43
C ASP A 192 6.02 -7.42 -8.33
N GLY A 193 5.60 -7.40 -7.06
CA GLY A 193 6.50 -7.26 -5.91
C GLY A 193 6.00 -6.28 -4.86
N VAL A 194 6.94 -5.70 -4.11
CA VAL A 194 6.67 -4.87 -2.94
C VAL A 194 7.20 -3.45 -3.17
N CYS A 195 6.31 -2.47 -3.19
CA CYS A 195 6.67 -1.05 -3.26
C CYS A 195 6.57 -0.43 -1.86
N VAL A 196 7.72 -0.08 -1.28
CA VAL A 196 7.81 0.63 -0.01
C VAL A 196 7.98 2.12 -0.30
N ARG A 197 6.98 2.92 0.05
CA ARG A 197 7.06 4.38 0.01
C ARG A 197 7.35 4.90 1.41
N ARG A 198 8.51 5.53 1.56
CA ARG A 198 8.89 6.36 2.69
C ARG A 198 8.83 7.83 2.25
N PHE A 199 8.72 8.75 3.20
CA PHE A 199 8.46 10.19 2.96
C PHE A 199 9.29 10.85 1.84
N PHE A 200 10.52 10.39 1.58
CA PHE A 200 11.37 10.85 0.46
C PHE A 200 11.97 9.75 -0.40
N ARG A 201 11.62 8.48 -0.18
CA ARG A 201 12.24 7.36 -0.89
C ARG A 201 11.18 6.33 -1.25
N THR A 202 11.09 6.01 -2.53
CA THR A 202 10.33 4.86 -3.02
C THR A 202 11.32 3.76 -3.32
N MET A 203 11.18 2.63 -2.64
CA MET A 203 11.95 1.42 -2.87
C MET A 203 11.01 0.38 -3.47
N HIS A 204 11.38 -0.17 -4.63
CA HIS A 204 10.65 -1.28 -5.23
C HIS A 204 11.49 -2.56 -5.08
N LEU A 205 10.92 -3.59 -4.47
CA LEU A 205 11.49 -4.92 -4.42
C LEU A 205 10.74 -5.80 -5.41
N PRO A 206 11.35 -6.14 -6.56
CA PRO A 206 10.72 -7.04 -7.52
C PRO A 206 10.50 -8.42 -6.88
N LEU A 207 9.39 -9.06 -7.20
CA LEU A 207 9.06 -10.38 -6.66
C LEU A 207 10.15 -11.42 -6.92
N SER A 208 10.82 -11.35 -8.09
CA SER A 208 11.95 -12.22 -8.41
C SER A 208 13.07 -12.15 -7.38
N SER A 209 13.30 -10.96 -6.80
CA SER A 209 14.31 -10.77 -5.76
C SER A 209 13.87 -11.28 -4.39
N ILE A 210 12.56 -11.44 -4.14
CA ILE A 210 12.03 -11.82 -2.83
C ILE A 210 12.15 -13.34 -2.67
N ARG A 211 12.97 -13.76 -1.72
CA ARG A 211 13.16 -15.18 -1.37
C ARG A 211 12.10 -15.65 -0.38
N GLN A 212 11.87 -14.85 0.65
CA GLN A 212 11.00 -15.21 1.77
C GLN A 212 10.53 -13.97 2.53
N ALA A 213 9.31 -14.03 3.06
CA ALA A 213 8.81 -13.08 4.06
C ALA A 213 8.53 -13.83 5.37
N THR A 214 9.29 -13.54 6.42
CA THR A 214 9.15 -14.17 7.75
C THR A 214 8.74 -13.17 8.82
N VAL A 215 8.05 -13.65 9.85
CA VAL A 215 7.91 -12.89 11.10
C VAL A 215 9.20 -13.05 11.89
N ALA A 216 9.94 -11.95 12.05
CA ALA A 216 11.19 -11.96 12.81
C ALA A 216 10.96 -11.74 14.30
N GLU A 217 9.97 -10.92 14.66
CA GLU A 217 9.69 -10.58 16.05
C GLU A 217 8.22 -10.18 16.25
N GLU A 218 7.58 -10.74 17.27
CA GLU A 218 6.26 -10.34 17.74
C GLU A 218 6.41 -9.50 19.01
N ARG A 219 5.81 -8.30 19.03
CA ARG A 219 5.75 -7.46 20.23
C ARG A 219 4.35 -6.90 20.41
N ARG A 220 4.04 -6.49 21.65
CA ARG A 220 2.80 -5.75 21.94
C ARG A 220 2.70 -4.52 21.03
N GLY A 221 1.73 -4.54 20.11
CA GLY A 221 1.42 -3.43 19.20
C GLY A 221 1.89 -3.59 17.75
N GLY A 222 2.55 -4.70 17.37
CA GLY A 222 2.88 -4.98 15.97
C GLY A 222 3.87 -6.12 15.78
N VAL A 223 4.05 -6.47 14.51
CA VAL A 223 4.91 -7.56 14.06
C VAL A 223 5.98 -7.01 13.13
N LEU A 224 7.22 -7.44 13.35
CA LEU A 224 8.33 -7.16 12.45
C LEU A 224 8.37 -8.24 11.37
N VAL A 225 7.98 -7.86 10.16
CA VAL A 225 8.12 -8.71 8.98
C VAL A 225 9.47 -8.45 8.34
N ARG A 226 10.26 -9.51 8.17
CA ARG A 226 11.55 -9.48 7.49
C ARG A 226 11.40 -10.09 6.10
N VAL A 227 11.70 -9.29 5.08
CA VAL A 227 11.67 -9.71 3.67
C VAL A 227 13.09 -9.92 3.20
N ALA A 228 13.49 -11.19 3.05
CA ALA A 228 14.77 -11.57 2.50
C ALA A 228 14.74 -11.38 0.98
N HIS A 229 15.73 -10.66 0.45
CA HIS A 229 15.88 -10.46 -0.98
C HIS A 229 17.35 -10.55 -1.44
N ASP A 230 17.58 -10.72 -2.74
CA ASP A 230 18.92 -10.96 -3.31
C ASP A 230 19.92 -9.82 -3.11
N GLY A 231 19.44 -8.60 -2.80
CA GLY A 231 20.25 -7.38 -2.68
C GLY A 231 20.96 -7.17 -1.34
N GLY A 232 21.05 -8.20 -0.50
CA GLY A 232 21.79 -8.16 0.76
C GLY A 232 20.90 -8.00 2.00
N TRP A 233 20.93 -6.82 2.64
CA TRP A 233 20.28 -6.59 3.93
C TRP A 233 18.76 -6.77 3.83
N PRO A 234 18.15 -7.57 4.72
CA PRO A 234 16.72 -7.84 4.62
C PRO A 234 15.92 -6.56 4.88
N LEU A 235 14.83 -6.41 4.13
CA LEU A 235 13.89 -5.31 4.36
C LEU A 235 13.05 -5.62 5.60
N GLU A 236 13.19 -4.78 6.61
CA GLU A 236 12.41 -4.88 7.84
C GLU A 236 11.20 -3.93 7.81
N LEU A 237 10.01 -4.51 7.98
CA LEU A 237 8.72 -3.85 7.90
C LEU A 237 7.96 -4.04 9.21
N TRP A 238 7.79 -2.96 9.97
CA TRP A 238 6.93 -2.95 11.14
C TRP A 238 5.48 -2.67 10.73
N MET A 239 4.60 -3.62 11.01
CA MET A 239 3.19 -3.49 10.68
C MET A 239 2.32 -4.08 11.80
N SER A 240 1.01 -3.83 11.75
CA SER A 240 0.11 -4.51 12.68
C SER A 240 0.16 -6.03 12.45
N GLU A 241 -0.16 -6.83 13.45
CA GLU A 241 -0.23 -8.29 13.32
C GLU A 241 -1.14 -8.71 12.17
N TRP A 242 -2.25 -7.99 12.01
CA TRP A 242 -3.14 -8.09 10.87
C TRP A 242 -2.44 -7.89 9.52
N ASP A 243 -1.80 -6.73 9.38
CA ASP A 243 -1.14 -6.36 8.14
C ASP A 243 -0.01 -7.34 7.82
N ALA A 244 0.65 -7.90 8.84
CA ALA A 244 1.69 -8.92 8.71
C ALA A 244 1.14 -10.25 8.17
N GLY A 245 0.01 -10.73 8.72
CA GLY A 245 -0.65 -11.94 8.22
C GLY A 245 -1.08 -11.79 6.76
N ALA A 246 -1.76 -10.68 6.45
CA ALA A 246 -2.17 -10.36 5.08
C ALA A 246 -0.97 -10.20 4.13
N PHE A 247 0.10 -9.53 4.57
CA PHE A 247 1.32 -9.37 3.78
C PHE A 247 1.95 -10.73 3.46
N ARG A 248 2.12 -11.60 4.45
CA ARG A 248 2.73 -12.93 4.28
C ARG A 248 1.94 -13.83 3.33
N THR A 249 0.62 -13.90 3.52
CA THR A 249 -0.26 -14.68 2.65
C THR A 249 -0.14 -14.20 1.21
N ARG A 250 -0.12 -12.88 1.00
CA ARG A 250 -0.01 -12.32 -0.35
C ARG A 250 1.33 -12.66 -0.99
N ILE A 251 2.44 -12.51 -0.27
CA ILE A 251 3.76 -12.88 -0.79
C ILE A 251 3.80 -14.38 -1.13
N ALA A 252 3.28 -15.25 -0.26
CA ALA A 252 3.27 -16.69 -0.50
C ALA A 252 2.42 -17.10 -1.71
N GLU A 253 1.27 -16.46 -1.93
CA GLU A 253 0.44 -16.65 -3.13
C GLU A 253 1.20 -16.29 -4.40
N ILE A 254 1.78 -15.08 -4.44
CA ILE A 254 2.46 -14.59 -5.63
C ILE A 254 3.73 -15.42 -5.91
N THR A 255 4.47 -15.86 -4.88
CA THR A 255 5.61 -16.78 -5.06
C THR A 255 5.17 -18.13 -5.66
N ARG A 256 4.03 -18.69 -5.23
CA ARG A 256 3.50 -19.93 -5.80
C ARG A 256 3.09 -19.77 -7.27
N GLU A 257 2.45 -18.64 -7.62
CA GLU A 257 2.08 -18.33 -9.00
C GLU A 257 3.31 -18.17 -9.90
N ARG A 258 4.38 -17.56 -9.39
CA ARG A 258 5.65 -17.41 -10.12
C ARG A 258 6.22 -18.74 -10.56
N ASP A 259 6.31 -19.68 -9.63
CA ASP A 259 7.01 -20.95 -9.85
C ASP A 259 6.24 -21.87 -10.82
N ALA A 260 4.99 -21.52 -11.17
CA ALA A 260 4.12 -22.26 -12.07
C ALA A 260 4.23 -21.88 -13.56
N VAL A 261 5.01 -20.84 -13.94
CA VAL A 261 5.05 -20.33 -15.33
C VAL A 261 6.38 -20.66 -16.04
N PRO A 262 6.40 -21.66 -16.94
CA PRO A 262 7.56 -21.93 -17.81
C PRO A 262 7.45 -21.11 -19.11
N ASN A 263 8.24 -20.05 -19.27
CA ASN A 263 8.21 -19.24 -20.52
C ASN A 263 9.58 -18.67 -20.97
N ALA A 264 10.66 -19.45 -20.85
CA ALA A 264 12.02 -18.99 -21.19
C ALA A 264 12.24 -18.54 -22.66
N ASN A 265 11.49 -19.10 -23.62
CA ASN A 265 11.73 -18.81 -25.05
C ASN A 265 11.23 -17.43 -25.50
N ALA A 266 10.12 -16.95 -24.93
CA ALA A 266 9.54 -15.66 -25.33
C ALA A 266 10.37 -14.48 -24.82
N GLU A 267 11.04 -14.63 -23.67
CA GLU A 267 11.89 -13.57 -23.10
C GLU A 267 13.07 -13.23 -24.01
N HIS A 268 13.72 -14.25 -24.58
CA HIS A 268 14.83 -14.06 -25.52
C HIS A 268 14.40 -13.34 -26.80
N LEU A 269 13.19 -13.59 -27.28
CA LEU A 269 12.68 -12.93 -28.49
C LEU A 269 12.34 -11.46 -28.25
N LEU A 270 11.96 -11.09 -27.03
CA LEU A 270 11.58 -9.72 -26.67
C LEU A 270 12.79 -8.86 -26.25
N ALA A 271 13.83 -9.47 -25.67
CA ALA A 271 14.97 -8.74 -25.12
C ALA A 271 15.75 -7.92 -26.17
N GLY A 272 16.16 -6.70 -25.79
CA GLY A 272 17.08 -5.86 -26.57
C GLY A 272 16.49 -5.17 -27.81
N ARG A 273 15.19 -5.33 -28.10
CA ARG A 273 14.53 -4.71 -29.25
C ARG A 273 13.98 -3.32 -28.93
N LYS A 274 13.93 -2.46 -29.95
CA LYS A 274 13.28 -1.14 -29.92
C LYS A 274 11.77 -1.23 -30.13
N ALA A 275 11.02 -0.18 -29.77
CA ALA A 275 9.56 -0.14 -29.89
C ALA A 275 9.07 -0.44 -31.31
N ALA A 276 9.68 0.19 -32.32
CA ALA A 276 9.34 -0.04 -33.72
C ALA A 276 9.51 -1.52 -34.13
N GLU A 277 10.62 -2.16 -33.72
CA GLU A 277 10.85 -3.58 -34.00
C GLU A 277 9.82 -4.48 -33.30
N LEU A 278 9.46 -4.15 -32.05
CA LEU A 278 8.46 -4.87 -31.27
C LEU A 278 7.07 -4.79 -31.91
N ARG A 279 6.65 -3.62 -32.40
CA ARG A 279 5.37 -3.49 -33.13
C ARG A 279 5.33 -4.36 -34.38
N THR A 280 6.44 -4.40 -35.14
CA THR A 280 6.52 -5.29 -36.32
C THR A 280 6.50 -6.78 -35.99
N LEU A 281 6.71 -7.19 -34.74
CA LEU A 281 6.53 -8.59 -34.33
C LEU A 281 5.06 -8.95 -34.15
N GLY A 282 4.22 -8.00 -33.74
CA GLY A 282 2.78 -8.21 -33.52
C GLY A 282 1.99 -8.33 -34.81
N ASP A 283 2.42 -7.62 -35.85
CA ASP A 283 1.72 -7.56 -37.15
C ASP A 283 2.04 -8.74 -38.09
N ARG A 284 2.99 -9.61 -37.73
CA ARG A 284 3.41 -10.69 -38.62
C ARG A 284 2.40 -11.83 -38.60
N PRO A 285 1.81 -12.22 -39.74
CA PRO A 285 1.08 -13.48 -39.82
C PRO A 285 2.04 -14.62 -39.49
N GLU A 286 1.56 -15.63 -38.76
CA GLU A 286 2.34 -16.84 -38.47
C GLU A 286 2.81 -17.45 -39.80
N THR A 287 4.12 -17.42 -40.05
CA THR A 287 4.73 -18.04 -41.23
C THR A 287 5.51 -19.27 -40.81
N PHE A 288 5.58 -20.27 -41.69
CA PHE A 288 6.24 -21.56 -41.44
C PHE A 288 7.71 -21.48 -40.96
N ARG A 289 8.38 -20.33 -41.14
CA ARG A 289 9.80 -20.13 -40.78
C ARG A 289 10.06 -19.15 -39.64
N GLN A 290 9.05 -18.44 -39.15
CA GLN A 290 9.18 -17.52 -38.02
C GLN A 290 8.13 -17.89 -36.99
N THR A 291 8.57 -18.44 -35.86
CA THR A 291 7.72 -18.69 -34.71
C THR A 291 7.31 -17.33 -34.13
N GLY A 292 6.15 -16.83 -34.56
CA GLY A 292 5.49 -15.74 -33.87
C GLY A 292 5.22 -16.15 -32.42
N ILE A 293 5.26 -15.20 -31.49
CA ILE A 293 4.78 -15.46 -30.14
C ILE A 293 3.27 -15.33 -30.23
N ASP A 294 2.54 -16.38 -29.86
CA ASP A 294 1.09 -16.32 -29.90
C ASP A 294 0.57 -15.21 -28.98
N ARG A 295 -0.52 -14.58 -29.40
CA ARG A 295 -1.10 -13.42 -28.70
C ARG A 295 -1.44 -13.74 -27.24
N GLU A 296 -1.96 -14.93 -26.96
CA GLU A 296 -2.35 -15.30 -25.60
C GLU A 296 -1.12 -15.53 -24.71
N THR A 297 0.00 -15.99 -25.26
CA THR A 297 1.29 -16.04 -24.59
C THR A 297 1.82 -14.64 -24.31
N LEU A 298 1.74 -13.70 -25.25
CA LEU A 298 2.11 -12.30 -24.97
C LEU A 298 1.25 -11.69 -23.86
N LEU A 299 -0.07 -11.93 -23.90
CA LEU A 299 -0.98 -11.45 -22.85
C LEU A 299 -0.64 -12.10 -21.50
N ARG A 300 -0.37 -13.40 -21.50
CA ARG A 300 0.10 -14.12 -20.32
C ARG A 300 1.41 -13.54 -19.80
N ILE A 301 2.39 -13.22 -20.65
CA ILE A 301 3.66 -12.58 -20.24
C ILE A 301 3.38 -11.24 -19.56
N VAL A 302 2.55 -10.38 -20.15
CA VAL A 302 2.24 -9.07 -19.55
C VAL A 302 1.48 -9.20 -18.23
N GLU A 303 0.55 -10.14 -18.15
CA GLU A 303 -0.26 -10.39 -16.96
C GLU A 303 0.48 -11.19 -15.88
N THR A 304 1.54 -11.92 -16.26
CA THR A 304 2.37 -12.72 -15.35
C THR A 304 3.28 -11.78 -14.56
N PRO A 305 3.08 -11.65 -13.25
CA PRO A 305 3.77 -10.62 -12.50
C PRO A 305 5.24 -10.92 -12.20
N SER A 306 5.57 -12.20 -12.19
CA SER A 306 6.92 -12.68 -11.99
C SER A 306 7.83 -12.47 -13.20
N THR A 307 7.26 -12.23 -14.39
CA THR A 307 8.04 -11.93 -15.58
C THR A 307 8.78 -10.61 -15.37
N PRO A 308 10.08 -10.52 -15.73
CA PRO A 308 10.85 -9.28 -15.60
C PRO A 308 10.13 -8.09 -16.25
N ALA A 309 10.07 -6.96 -15.52
CA ALA A 309 9.35 -5.77 -15.98
C ALA A 309 9.76 -5.30 -17.38
N PRO A 310 11.05 -5.32 -17.77
CA PRO A 310 11.45 -5.00 -19.14
C PRO A 310 10.85 -5.93 -20.20
N ILE A 311 10.66 -7.22 -19.89
CA ILE A 311 10.06 -8.18 -20.83
C ILE A 311 8.56 -7.92 -20.94
N ARG A 312 7.88 -7.67 -19.82
CA ARG A 312 6.44 -7.33 -19.79
C ARG A 312 6.14 -6.06 -20.57
N ALA A 313 6.95 -5.01 -20.37
CA ALA A 313 6.84 -3.78 -21.12
C ALA A 313 6.94 -4.03 -22.63
N ARG A 314 7.93 -4.81 -23.07
CA ARG A 314 8.13 -5.13 -24.49
C ARG A 314 6.99 -5.98 -25.06
N ALA A 315 6.51 -6.99 -24.33
CA ALA A 315 5.33 -7.75 -24.73
C ALA A 315 4.08 -6.86 -24.87
N ALA A 316 3.92 -5.86 -23.99
CA ALA A 316 2.83 -4.89 -24.09
C ALA A 316 2.94 -4.00 -25.33
N VAL A 317 4.15 -3.65 -25.77
CA VAL A 317 4.38 -2.94 -27.05
C VAL A 317 4.00 -3.81 -28.24
N VAL A 318 4.33 -5.11 -28.22
CA VAL A 318 3.90 -6.04 -29.29
C VAL A 318 2.36 -6.12 -29.34
N LEU A 319 1.70 -6.17 -28.18
CA LEU A 319 0.24 -6.24 -28.06
C LEU A 319 -0.48 -4.93 -28.39
N SER A 320 0.18 -3.77 -28.40
CA SER A 320 -0.52 -2.51 -28.66
C SER A 320 -0.95 -2.33 -30.11
N ALA A 321 -0.34 -3.08 -31.03
CA ALA A 321 -0.79 -3.23 -32.41
C ALA A 321 -2.00 -4.18 -32.56
N SER A 322 -2.39 -4.89 -31.49
CA SER A 322 -3.56 -5.78 -31.49
C SER A 322 -4.89 -5.02 -31.28
N ASP A 323 -5.98 -5.77 -31.14
CA ASP A 323 -7.34 -5.23 -30.99
C ASP A 323 -7.61 -4.47 -29.66
N ASP A 324 -8.83 -3.93 -29.55
CA ASP A 324 -9.32 -3.18 -28.40
C ASP A 324 -9.35 -4.01 -27.11
N GLU A 325 -9.52 -5.33 -27.22
CA GLU A 325 -9.54 -6.23 -26.06
C GLU A 325 -8.15 -6.33 -25.42
N ALA A 326 -7.11 -6.48 -26.24
CA ALA A 326 -5.73 -6.45 -25.75
C ALA A 326 -5.44 -5.13 -25.03
N ARG A 327 -5.83 -4.00 -25.62
CA ARG A 327 -5.64 -2.67 -25.01
C ARG A 327 -6.41 -2.50 -23.70
N ALA A 328 -7.63 -3.03 -23.60
CA ALA A 328 -8.38 -3.03 -22.34
C ALA A 328 -7.69 -3.85 -21.24
N ARG A 329 -7.13 -5.03 -21.59
CA ARG A 329 -6.34 -5.85 -20.67
C ARG A 329 -5.06 -5.12 -20.22
N LEU A 330 -4.34 -4.46 -21.13
CA LEU A 330 -3.14 -3.67 -20.80
C LEU A 330 -3.42 -2.53 -19.81
N ARG A 331 -4.52 -1.79 -20.00
CA ARG A 331 -4.95 -0.74 -19.05
C ARG A 331 -5.22 -1.32 -17.67
N ALA A 332 -5.89 -2.46 -17.59
CA ALA A 332 -6.11 -3.14 -16.32
C ALA A 332 -4.78 -3.54 -15.65
N VAL A 333 -3.82 -4.08 -16.40
CA VAL A 333 -2.48 -4.41 -15.86
C VAL A 333 -1.77 -3.14 -15.36
N ALA A 334 -1.84 -2.03 -16.09
CA ALA A 334 -1.26 -0.75 -15.68
C ALA A 334 -1.82 -0.25 -14.33
N GLU A 335 -3.13 -0.32 -14.14
CA GLU A 335 -3.80 0.07 -12.89
C GLU A 335 -3.34 -0.75 -11.67
N HIS A 336 -2.98 -2.01 -11.91
CA HIS A 336 -2.58 -2.96 -10.87
C HIS A 336 -1.07 -3.04 -10.64
N SER A 337 -0.24 -2.56 -11.57
CA SER A 337 1.20 -2.61 -11.44
C SER A 337 1.72 -1.74 -10.27
N THR A 338 2.66 -2.31 -9.53
CA THR A 338 3.38 -1.60 -8.46
C THR A 338 4.71 -1.00 -8.91
N ILE A 339 5.19 -1.35 -10.10
CA ILE A 339 6.43 -0.84 -10.69
C ILE A 339 6.13 0.47 -11.42
N PRO A 340 6.52 1.64 -10.87
CA PRO A 340 6.09 2.92 -11.46
C PRO A 340 6.56 3.12 -12.91
N PRO A 341 7.81 2.81 -13.30
CA PRO A 341 8.24 2.93 -14.69
C PRO A 341 7.48 1.98 -15.65
N LEU A 342 7.21 0.74 -15.23
CA LEU A 342 6.43 -0.20 -16.04
C LEU A 342 5.01 0.31 -16.27
N ARG A 343 4.36 0.83 -15.23
CA ARG A 343 3.03 1.44 -15.36
C ARG A 343 3.04 2.59 -16.37
N VAL A 344 4.05 3.45 -16.35
CA VAL A 344 4.19 4.54 -17.34
C VAL A 344 4.31 3.98 -18.76
N VAL A 345 5.09 2.92 -18.97
CA VAL A 345 5.17 2.26 -20.28
C VAL A 345 3.81 1.69 -20.70
N LEU A 346 3.13 0.96 -19.80
CA LEU A 346 1.81 0.37 -20.07
C LEU A 346 0.73 1.43 -20.38
N GLU A 347 0.80 2.60 -19.75
CA GLU A 347 -0.09 3.74 -20.03
C GLU A 347 0.25 4.42 -21.37
N ARG A 348 1.47 4.27 -21.88
CA ARG A 348 1.99 4.93 -23.10
C ARG A 348 2.13 4.00 -24.31
N VAL A 349 1.61 2.78 -24.26
CA VAL A 349 1.77 1.81 -25.37
C VAL A 349 1.18 2.28 -26.71
N ASP A 350 0.22 3.22 -26.65
CA ASP A 350 -0.44 3.85 -27.80
C ASP A 350 0.26 5.17 -28.25
N ALA A 351 1.34 5.59 -27.59
CA ALA A 351 2.10 6.79 -27.96
C ALA A 351 2.99 6.57 -29.20
N ASP A 352 3.61 7.63 -29.72
CA ASP A 352 4.60 7.51 -30.80
C ASP A 352 5.84 6.70 -30.37
N ASP A 353 6.56 6.13 -31.35
CA ASP A 353 7.71 5.25 -31.09
C ASP A 353 8.82 5.94 -30.27
N GLY A 354 9.02 7.25 -30.44
CA GLY A 354 10.06 8.00 -29.73
C GLY A 354 9.77 8.11 -28.24
N ALA A 355 8.54 8.50 -27.89
CA ALA A 355 8.10 8.58 -26.49
C ALA A 355 8.07 7.21 -25.81
N LEU A 356 7.77 6.15 -26.56
CA LEU A 356 7.76 4.78 -26.06
C LEU A 356 9.17 4.21 -25.84
N ASP A 357 10.11 4.47 -26.76
CA ASP A 357 11.51 4.11 -26.62
C ASP A 357 12.16 4.80 -25.41
N GLU A 358 11.88 6.09 -25.18
CA GLU A 358 12.36 6.81 -23.99
C GLU A 358 11.85 6.14 -22.69
N ALA A 359 10.56 5.81 -22.64
CA ALA A 359 9.97 5.14 -21.48
C ALA A 359 10.54 3.73 -21.24
N LEU A 360 10.85 2.97 -22.31
CA LEU A 360 11.52 1.67 -22.21
C LEU A 360 12.94 1.80 -21.67
N GLN A 361 13.71 2.80 -22.13
CA GLN A 361 15.06 3.07 -21.62
C GLN A 361 15.05 3.50 -20.15
N ASP A 362 14.09 4.33 -19.75
CA ASP A 362 13.91 4.71 -18.35
C ASP A 362 13.60 3.49 -17.46
N LEU A 363 12.77 2.57 -17.96
CA LEU A 363 12.48 1.30 -17.28
C LEU A 363 13.72 0.39 -17.18
N ASP A 364 14.51 0.27 -18.25
CA ASP A 364 15.75 -0.50 -18.25
C ASP A 364 16.75 0.09 -17.25
N ARG A 365 16.94 1.42 -17.22
CA ARG A 365 17.79 2.11 -16.24
C ARG A 365 17.33 1.95 -14.80
N ALA A 366 16.02 1.83 -14.57
CA ALA A 366 15.46 1.61 -13.23
C ALA A 366 15.52 0.13 -12.77
N SER A 367 15.76 -0.79 -13.71
CA SER A 367 15.81 -2.24 -13.45
C SER A 367 17.24 -2.79 -13.34
N ALA A 368 18.23 -2.02 -13.82
CA ALA A 368 19.66 -2.26 -13.59
C ALA A 368 20.07 -1.83 -12.19
#